data_AF-A0A6A7FU18-F1
#
_entry.id   AF-A0A6A7FU18-F1
#
_cell.length_a   1.000
_cell.length_b   1.000
_cell.length_c   1.000
_cell.angle_alpha   90.00
_cell.angle_beta   90.00
_cell.angle_gamma   90.00
#
_symmetry.space_group_name_H-M   'P 1'
#
loop_
_entity.id
_entity.type
_entity.pdbx_description
1 polymer ?
#
loop_
_entity_poly.entity_id
_entity_poly.type
_entity_poly.pdbx_seq_one_letter_code
_entity_poly.pdbx_strand_id
1 'polypeptide(L)'
;RVQVFHCITPADEGGDTLLVDGLRVAQQLQQKHPLAYEFFSKQALSAEYIGDGQHHMSIHTMLQHHPVTGLLQQIRYNLYDRAPLNTLDVSGVQKYYEHIVSLAAIVNNKSAEFWLSLRPGAVLFLDNWRVMHGRSAYTGERSMAGCYVGNEDYTSTARTLGLTQH
;
A
#
# COMPACT_ATOMS: atom_id res chain seq x y z
N ARG A 1 6.64 5.34 -7.93
CA ARG A 1 5.33 5.59 -7.27
C ARG A 1 4.23 4.79 -7.94
N VAL A 2 4.11 4.85 -9.27
CA VAL A 2 3.06 4.11 -9.96
C VAL A 2 3.47 2.64 -10.10
N GLN A 3 2.56 1.72 -9.76
CA GLN A 3 2.70 0.30 -10.05
C GLN A 3 1.74 -0.06 -11.17
N VAL A 4 2.20 -0.89 -12.10
CA VAL A 4 1.44 -1.28 -13.28
C VAL A 4 1.28 -2.79 -13.30
N PHE A 5 0.05 -3.25 -13.54
CA PHE A 5 -0.27 -4.66 -13.75
C PHE A 5 -0.87 -4.86 -15.13
N HIS A 6 -0.23 -5.68 -15.96
CA HIS A 6 -0.76 -6.11 -17.25
C HIS A 6 -1.23 -7.56 -17.15
N CYS A 7 -2.51 -7.79 -17.42
CA CYS A 7 -3.09 -9.13 -17.45
C CYS A 7 -2.76 -9.84 -18.75
N ILE A 8 -1.92 -10.87 -18.67
CA ILE A 8 -1.57 -11.72 -19.82
C ILE A 8 -2.60 -12.85 -19.92
N THR A 9 -2.76 -13.60 -18.83
CA THR A 9 -3.70 -14.72 -18.72
C THR A 9 -4.43 -14.61 -17.37
N PRO A 10 -5.76 -14.40 -17.34
CA PRO A 10 -6.53 -14.44 -16.11
C PRO A 10 -6.64 -15.88 -15.58
N ALA A 11 -6.98 -16.02 -14.30
CA ALA A 11 -7.31 -17.32 -13.73
C ALA A 11 -8.63 -17.87 -14.27
N ASP A 12 -8.84 -19.18 -14.16
CA ASP A 12 -10.09 -19.84 -14.56
C ASP A 12 -11.25 -19.45 -13.63
N GLU A 13 -11.00 -19.45 -12.32
CA GLU A 13 -11.94 -19.00 -11.29
C GLU A 13 -11.25 -18.10 -10.25
N GLY A 14 -11.91 -17.02 -9.85
CA GLY A 14 -11.39 -16.07 -8.88
C GLY A 14 -10.23 -15.24 -9.44
N GLY A 15 -9.28 -14.87 -8.57
CA GLY A 15 -8.09 -14.10 -8.97
C GLY A 15 -8.35 -12.62 -9.27
N ASP A 16 -9.53 -12.15 -8.86
CA ASP A 16 -9.93 -10.76 -8.92
C ASP A 16 -8.97 -9.89 -8.13
N THR A 17 -8.68 -8.72 -8.68
CA THR A 17 -7.85 -7.71 -8.04
C THR A 17 -8.68 -6.96 -7.01
N LEU A 18 -8.18 -6.93 -5.78
CA LEU A 18 -8.71 -6.10 -4.70
C LEU A 18 -7.96 -4.78 -4.69
N LEU A 19 -8.69 -3.68 -4.57
CA LEU A 19 -8.16 -2.34 -4.36
C LEU A 19 -8.79 -1.72 -3.11
N VAL A 20 -7.99 -1.00 -2.32
CA VAL A 20 -8.43 -0.29 -1.11
C VAL A 20 -7.79 1.10 -1.08
N ASP A 21 -8.60 2.15 -0.90
CA ASP A 21 -8.11 3.53 -0.81
C ASP A 21 -7.49 3.81 0.57
N GLY A 22 -6.17 3.93 0.60
CA GLY A 22 -5.40 4.22 1.80
C GLY A 22 -5.71 5.56 2.45
N LEU A 23 -6.12 6.58 1.69
CA LEU A 23 -6.54 7.86 2.28
C LEU A 23 -7.82 7.68 3.09
N ARG A 24 -8.79 6.93 2.55
CA ARG A 24 -10.04 6.63 3.24
C ARG A 24 -9.79 5.78 4.48
N VAL A 25 -8.89 4.80 4.40
CA VAL A 25 -8.46 3.99 5.55
C VAL A 25 -7.85 4.87 6.63
N ALA A 26 -6.91 5.75 6.27
CA ALA A 26 -6.25 6.63 7.22
C ALA A 26 -7.22 7.61 7.90
N GLN A 27 -8.18 8.17 7.15
CA GLN A 27 -9.25 9.00 7.71
C GLN A 27 -10.11 8.24 8.72
N GLN A 28 -10.52 7.00 8.39
CA GLN A 28 -11.28 6.18 9.32
C GLN A 28 -10.47 5.81 10.56
N LEU A 29 -9.18 5.52 10.41
CA LEU A 29 -8.29 5.22 11.53
C LEU A 29 -8.17 6.44 12.44
N GLN A 30 -7.98 7.64 11.88
CA GLN A 30 -7.92 8.87 12.65
C GLN A 30 -9.21 9.12 13.46
N GLN A 31 -10.37 8.87 12.86
CA GLN A 31 -11.67 9.09 13.50
C GLN A 31 -11.98 8.05 14.58
N LYS A 32 -11.72 6.76 14.31
CA LYS A 32 -12.12 5.65 15.19
C LYS A 32 -11.05 5.26 16.21
N HIS A 33 -9.78 5.39 15.83
CA HIS A 33 -8.62 4.97 16.63
C HIS A 33 -7.50 6.03 16.55
N PRO A 34 -7.72 7.25 17.07
CA PRO A 34 -6.79 8.36 16.92
C PRO A 34 -5.37 8.05 17.45
N LEU A 35 -5.26 7.26 18.52
CA LEU A 35 -3.96 6.83 19.06
C LEU A 35 -3.21 5.90 18.11
N ALA A 36 -3.91 5.00 17.40
CA ALA A 36 -3.30 4.14 16.39
C ALA A 36 -2.83 4.97 15.18
N TYR A 37 -3.64 5.95 14.75
CA TYR A 37 -3.23 6.89 13.70
C TYR A 37 -1.97 7.66 14.10
N GLU A 38 -1.94 8.23 15.30
CA GLU A 38 -0.79 8.96 15.81
C GLU A 38 0.46 8.06 15.88
N PHE A 39 0.32 6.85 16.41
CA PHE A 39 1.41 5.88 16.50
C PHE A 39 2.00 5.61 15.12
N PHE A 40 1.18 5.24 14.14
CA PHE A 40 1.65 4.94 12.78
C PHE A 40 2.13 6.15 11.99
N SER A 41 1.83 7.37 12.45
CA SER A 41 2.32 8.62 11.87
C SER A 41 3.68 9.04 12.43
N LYS A 42 4.05 8.55 13.63
CA LYS A 42 5.24 9.01 14.36
C LYS A 42 6.32 7.93 14.51
N GLN A 43 5.92 6.67 14.68
CA GLN A 43 6.85 5.58 14.91
C GLN A 43 7.38 5.05 13.58
N ALA A 44 8.70 5.12 13.40
CA ALA A 44 9.35 4.54 12.25
C ALA A 44 9.53 3.03 12.46
N LEU A 45 9.15 2.24 11.46
CA LEU A 45 9.13 0.79 11.51
C LEU A 45 10.02 0.22 10.40
N SER A 46 10.75 -0.84 10.74
CA SER A 46 11.61 -1.56 9.81
C SER A 46 10.77 -2.44 8.88
N ALA A 47 11.08 -2.41 7.59
CA ALA A 47 10.62 -3.36 6.59
C ALA A 47 11.82 -3.97 5.88
N GLU A 48 11.74 -5.26 5.57
CA GLU A 48 12.82 -6.06 5.02
C GLU A 48 12.28 -7.05 3.99
N TYR A 49 12.89 -7.04 2.81
CA TYR A 49 12.65 -7.99 1.74
C TYR A 49 13.93 -8.78 1.47
N ILE A 50 13.82 -10.11 1.49
CA ILE A 50 14.90 -11.05 1.17
C ILE A 50 14.35 -12.04 0.15
N GLY A 51 14.81 -11.94 -1.10
CA GLY A 51 14.29 -12.76 -2.20
C GLY A 51 14.95 -12.40 -3.52
N ASP A 52 14.90 -13.31 -4.50
CA ASP A 52 15.37 -13.09 -5.87
C ASP A 52 16.83 -12.59 -5.98
N GLY A 53 17.68 -13.04 -5.05
CA GLY A 53 19.08 -12.61 -4.97
C GLY A 53 19.27 -11.16 -4.48
N GLN A 54 18.21 -10.53 -3.98
CA GLN A 54 18.19 -9.18 -3.45
C GLN A 54 17.92 -9.18 -1.95
N HIS A 55 18.46 -8.17 -1.28
CA HIS A 55 18.21 -7.88 0.13
C HIS A 55 18.00 -6.38 0.29
N HIS A 56 16.79 -5.98 0.67
CA HIS A 56 16.41 -4.59 0.84
C HIS A 56 15.87 -4.36 2.24
N MET A 57 16.29 -3.26 2.87
CA MET A 57 15.80 -2.83 4.17
C MET A 57 15.43 -1.35 4.11
N SER A 58 14.36 -0.98 4.80
CA SER A 58 13.94 0.42 4.93
C SER A 58 13.33 0.69 6.31
N ILE A 59 13.40 1.95 6.76
CA ILE A 59 12.83 2.39 8.03
C ILE A 59 11.98 3.63 7.77
N HIS A 60 10.66 3.51 7.92
CA HIS A 60 9.71 4.59 7.65
C HIS A 60 8.48 4.51 8.56
N THR A 61 7.73 5.60 8.70
CA THR A 61 6.40 5.56 9.29
C THR A 61 5.42 4.89 8.33
N MET A 62 4.39 4.24 8.85
CA MET A 62 3.35 3.62 8.01
C MET A 62 2.41 4.66 7.40
N LEU A 63 2.18 5.76 8.11
CA LEU A 63 1.48 6.94 7.61
C LEU A 63 2.50 8.06 7.49
N GLN A 64 2.88 8.39 6.26
CA GLN A 64 3.89 9.41 6.00
C GLN A 64 3.20 10.69 5.53
N HIS A 65 3.45 11.79 6.25
CA HIS A 65 2.92 13.11 5.93
C HIS A 65 3.96 13.96 5.23
N HIS A 66 3.48 14.84 4.36
CA HIS A 66 4.30 15.83 3.70
C HIS A 66 4.87 16.81 4.75
N PRO A 67 6.19 17.07 4.77
CA PRO A 67 6.85 17.78 5.86
C PRO A 67 6.39 19.24 6.01
N VAL A 68 5.95 19.88 4.91
CA VAL A 68 5.47 21.28 4.93
C VAL A 68 3.94 21.37 5.12
N THR A 69 3.16 20.72 4.27
CA THR A 69 1.69 20.84 4.29
C THR A 69 1.01 19.99 5.36
N GLY A 70 1.69 19.00 5.93
CA GLY A 70 1.11 18.05 6.87
C GLY A 70 0.06 17.11 6.26
N LEU A 71 -0.12 17.13 4.93
CA LEU A 71 -1.05 16.23 4.25
C LEU A 71 -0.49 14.82 4.21
N LEU A 72 -1.35 13.80 4.36
CA LEU A 72 -0.94 12.41 4.20
C LEU A 72 -0.47 12.17 2.75
N GLN A 73 0.78 11.78 2.59
CA GLN A 73 1.44 11.62 1.29
C GLN A 73 1.56 10.15 0.90
N GLN A 74 1.76 9.25 1.86
CA GLN A 74 1.95 7.84 1.59
C GLN A 74 1.42 6.97 2.74
N ILE A 75 0.79 5.85 2.38
CA ILE A 75 0.53 4.72 3.27
C ILE A 75 1.49 3.56 2.93
N ARG A 76 2.06 2.94 3.96
CA ARG A 76 2.89 1.74 3.84
C ARG A 76 2.26 0.65 4.68
N TYR A 77 1.59 -0.28 4.01
CA TYR A 77 0.94 -1.42 4.64
C TYR A 77 1.24 -2.67 3.82
N ASN A 78 2.35 -3.33 4.15
CA ASN A 78 2.67 -4.66 3.67
C ASN A 78 3.12 -5.51 4.87
N LEU A 79 2.29 -6.47 5.27
CA LEU A 79 2.60 -7.32 6.42
C LEU A 79 3.65 -8.40 6.09
N TYR A 80 3.84 -8.73 4.81
CA TYR A 80 4.80 -9.76 4.38
C TYR A 80 6.25 -9.30 4.56
N ASP A 81 6.52 -8.01 4.32
CA ASP A 81 7.86 -7.42 4.44
C ASP A 81 8.10 -6.81 5.83
N ARG A 82 7.23 -7.04 6.82
CA ARG A 82 7.40 -6.48 8.16
C ARG A 82 8.59 -7.14 8.85
N ALA A 83 9.66 -6.37 9.04
CA ALA A 83 10.86 -6.82 9.73
C ALA A 83 10.64 -6.91 11.26
N PRO A 84 11.58 -7.51 12.01
CA PRO A 84 11.60 -7.41 13.47
C PRO A 84 11.46 -5.95 13.94
N LEU A 85 10.65 -5.73 14.99
CA LEU A 85 10.32 -4.40 15.51
C LEU A 85 11.45 -3.84 16.40
N ASN A 86 12.66 -3.78 15.87
CA ASN A 86 13.88 -3.33 16.57
C ASN A 86 14.01 -1.81 16.69
N THR A 87 13.08 -1.04 16.11
CA THR A 87 13.00 0.42 16.23
C THR A 87 12.15 0.88 17.40
N LEU A 88 11.51 -0.05 18.12
CA LEU A 88 10.60 0.22 19.23
C LEU A 88 11.20 -0.31 20.54
N ASP A 89 10.88 0.37 21.63
CA ASP A 89 11.07 -0.17 22.97
C ASP A 89 10.01 -1.24 23.28
N VAL A 90 10.13 -1.92 24.43
CA VAL A 90 9.20 -2.98 24.84
C VAL A 90 7.75 -2.48 24.86
N SER A 91 7.51 -1.26 25.36
CA SER A 91 6.17 -0.68 25.41
C SER A 91 5.63 -0.35 24.02
N GLY A 92 6.48 0.12 23.10
CA GLY A 92 6.17 0.39 21.72
C GLY A 92 5.80 -0.86 20.93
N VAL A 93 6.50 -1.98 21.17
CA VAL A 93 6.16 -3.28 20.55
C VAL A 93 4.75 -3.72 20.93
N GLN A 94 4.39 -3.60 22.22
CA GLN A 94 3.04 -3.92 22.66
C GLN A 94 1.99 -3.03 21.96
N LYS A 95 2.21 -1.70 21.95
CA LYS A 95 1.32 -0.74 21.27
C LYS A 95 1.20 -1.00 19.78
N TYR A 96 2.28 -1.41 19.12
CA TYR A 96 2.24 -1.80 17.71
C TYR A 96 1.21 -2.91 17.48
N TYR A 97 1.26 -3.99 18.27
CA TYR A 97 0.32 -5.10 18.12
C TYR A 97 -1.12 -4.73 18.47
N GLU A 98 -1.34 -3.85 19.44
CA GLU A 98 -2.68 -3.32 19.74
C GLU A 98 -3.24 -2.47 18.57
N HIS A 99 -2.40 -1.60 18.00
CA HIS A 99 -2.80 -0.67 16.95
C HIS A 99 -2.92 -1.31 15.57
N ILE A 100 -2.07 -2.28 15.23
CA ILE A 100 -2.07 -2.91 13.90
C ILE A 100 -3.34 -3.71 13.66
N VAL A 101 -3.94 -4.28 14.71
CA VAL A 101 -5.25 -4.94 14.65
C VAL A 101 -6.34 -3.95 14.26
N SER A 102 -6.32 -2.73 14.82
CA SER A 102 -7.28 -1.67 14.50
C SER A 102 -7.15 -1.21 13.03
N LEU A 103 -5.90 -1.04 12.56
CA LEU A 103 -5.64 -0.72 11.15
C LEU A 103 -6.10 -1.86 10.22
N ALA A 104 -5.75 -3.11 10.55
CA ALA A 104 -6.16 -4.28 9.77
C ALA A 104 -7.68 -4.42 9.69
N ALA A 105 -8.41 -4.14 10.78
CA ALA A 105 -9.87 -4.18 10.79
C ALA A 105 -10.50 -3.13 9.85
N ILE A 106 -9.89 -1.96 9.73
CA ILE A 106 -10.35 -0.92 8.79
C ILE A 106 -10.00 -1.29 7.35
N VAL A 107 -8.78 -1.77 7.09
CA VAL A 107 -8.34 -2.21 5.76
C VAL A 107 -9.22 -3.35 5.22
N ASN A 108 -9.55 -4.32 6.08
CA ASN A 108 -10.36 -5.48 5.72
C ASN A 108 -11.88 -5.23 5.82
N ASN A 109 -12.30 -3.97 6.00
CA ASN A 109 -13.72 -3.66 6.01
C ASN A 109 -14.30 -3.80 4.60
N LYS A 110 -15.33 -4.64 4.44
CA LYS A 110 -15.99 -4.89 3.14
C LYS A 110 -16.49 -3.63 2.43
N SER A 111 -16.83 -2.57 3.16
CA SER A 111 -17.24 -1.29 2.56
C SER A 111 -16.08 -0.47 1.95
N ALA A 112 -14.83 -0.83 2.25
CA ALA A 112 -13.63 -0.19 1.71
C ALA A 112 -13.02 -0.96 0.52
N GLU A 113 -13.51 -2.18 0.25
CA GLU A 113 -13.01 -3.04 -0.81
C GLU A 113 -13.63 -2.68 -2.16
N PHE A 114 -12.80 -2.54 -3.19
CA PHE A 114 -13.21 -2.50 -4.58
C PHE A 114 -12.61 -3.68 -5.34
N TRP A 115 -13.45 -4.48 -5.99
CA TRP A 115 -13.05 -5.71 -6.67
C TRP A 115 -13.15 -5.55 -8.19
N LEU A 116 -12.10 -5.99 -8.89
CA LEU A 116 -11.98 -5.89 -10.33
C LEU A 116 -11.47 -7.20 -10.96
N SER A 117 -12.23 -7.75 -11.89
CA SER A 117 -11.78 -8.84 -12.75
C SER A 117 -11.07 -8.26 -13.98
N LEU A 118 -9.82 -8.64 -14.19
CA LEU A 118 -9.03 -8.19 -15.33
C LEU A 118 -9.12 -9.19 -16.48
N ARG A 119 -9.39 -8.68 -17.69
CA ARG A 119 -9.36 -9.47 -18.93
C ARG A 119 -7.96 -9.47 -19.56
N PRO A 120 -7.60 -10.45 -20.41
CA PRO A 120 -6.36 -10.41 -21.17
C PRO A 120 -6.17 -9.06 -21.90
N GLY A 121 -4.95 -8.52 -21.83
CA GLY A 121 -4.59 -7.22 -22.41
C GLY A 121 -4.99 -6.01 -21.56
N ALA A 122 -5.70 -6.18 -20.44
CA ALA A 122 -6.01 -5.08 -19.54
C ALA A 122 -4.75 -4.63 -18.79
N VAL A 123 -4.55 -3.32 -18.69
CA VAL A 123 -3.46 -2.71 -17.92
C VAL A 123 -4.05 -1.82 -16.83
N LEU A 124 -3.68 -2.12 -15.60
CA LEU A 124 -4.09 -1.38 -14.41
C LEU A 124 -2.92 -0.56 -13.89
N PHE A 125 -3.11 0.76 -13.76
CA PHE A 125 -2.14 1.68 -13.16
C PHE A 125 -2.63 2.08 -11.78
N LEU A 126 -1.77 1.89 -10.77
CA LEU A 126 -2.07 2.18 -9.37
C LEU A 126 -1.06 3.18 -8.82
N ASP A 127 -1.56 4.17 -8.08
CA ASP A 127 -0.72 4.96 -7.20
C ASP A 127 -0.37 4.11 -5.97
N ASN A 128 0.80 3.46 -6.00
CA ASN A 128 1.24 2.55 -4.94
C ASN A 128 1.58 3.25 -3.61
N TRP A 129 1.51 4.59 -3.56
CA TRP A 129 1.60 5.33 -2.30
C TRP A 129 0.25 5.51 -1.62
N ARG A 130 -0.86 5.28 -2.34
CA ARG A 130 -2.22 5.51 -1.86
C ARG A 130 -3.06 4.23 -1.89
N VAL A 131 -3.06 3.53 -3.00
CA VAL A 131 -3.96 2.39 -3.23
C VAL A 131 -3.25 1.11 -2.80
N MET A 132 -3.74 0.52 -1.71
CA MET A 132 -3.37 -0.85 -1.35
C MET A 132 -4.08 -1.81 -2.30
N HIS A 133 -3.45 -2.94 -2.56
CA HIS A 133 -4.00 -3.92 -3.49
C HIS A 133 -3.73 -5.34 -3.00
N GLY A 134 -4.57 -6.26 -3.46
CA GLY A 134 -4.46 -7.68 -3.19
C GLY A 134 -5.18 -8.46 -4.28
N ARG A 135 -5.46 -9.73 -4.01
CA ARG A 135 -6.26 -10.56 -4.90
C ARG A 135 -7.06 -11.60 -4.14
N SER A 136 -8.13 -12.08 -4.74
CA SER A 136 -8.82 -13.27 -4.25
C SER A 136 -7.99 -14.53 -4.52
N ALA A 137 -8.33 -15.61 -3.81
CA ALA A 137 -7.84 -16.93 -4.13
C ALA A 137 -8.31 -17.32 -5.55
N TYR A 138 -7.58 -18.21 -6.21
CA TYR A 138 -7.89 -18.65 -7.56
C TYR A 138 -7.43 -20.08 -7.84
N THR A 139 -7.98 -20.66 -8.89
CA THR A 139 -7.59 -21.96 -9.45
C THR A 139 -7.12 -21.79 -10.91
N GLY A 140 -6.39 -22.78 -11.43
CA GLY A 140 -5.84 -22.74 -12.78
C GLY A 140 -4.58 -21.88 -12.91
N GLU A 141 -4.23 -21.58 -14.17
CA GLU A 141 -3.07 -20.74 -14.48
C GLU A 141 -3.42 -19.26 -14.46
N ARG A 142 -2.50 -18.42 -13.98
CA ARG A 142 -2.65 -16.96 -14.00
C ARG A 142 -1.30 -16.31 -14.23
N SER A 143 -1.23 -15.43 -15.22
CA SER A 143 -0.01 -14.70 -15.58
C SER A 143 -0.25 -13.20 -15.64
N MET A 144 0.53 -12.46 -14.87
CA MET A 144 0.53 -11.01 -14.84
C MET A 144 1.96 -10.50 -15.04
N ALA A 145 2.13 -9.50 -15.90
CA ALA A 145 3.36 -8.71 -15.95
C ALA A 145 3.21 -7.50 -15.02
N GLY A 146 4.24 -7.24 -14.22
CA GLY A 146 4.30 -6.11 -13.30
C GLY A 146 5.47 -5.20 -13.62
N CYS A 147 5.29 -3.88 -13.48
CA CYS A 147 6.41 -2.94 -13.46
C CYS A 147 6.13 -1.74 -12.54
N TYR A 148 7.16 -0.95 -12.28
CA TYR A 148 7.07 0.27 -11.50
C TYR A 148 7.58 1.46 -12.32
N VAL A 149 6.90 2.60 -12.18
CA VAL A 149 7.33 3.88 -12.76
C VAL A 149 7.71 4.84 -11.63
N GLY A 150 8.86 5.48 -11.78
CA GLY A 150 9.39 6.50 -10.87
C GLY A 150 8.39 7.64 -10.65
N ASN A 151 8.37 8.24 -9.45
CA ASN A 151 7.50 9.40 -9.21
C ASN A 151 7.95 10.61 -10.06
N GLU A 152 9.25 10.78 -10.22
CA GLU A 152 9.84 11.88 -10.98
C GLU A 152 9.48 11.78 -12.46
N ASP A 153 9.63 10.60 -13.07
CA ASP A 153 9.25 10.36 -14.47
C ASP A 153 7.76 10.61 -14.72
N TYR A 154 6.91 10.08 -13.83
CA TYR A 154 5.46 10.27 -13.89
C TYR A 154 5.09 11.77 -13.77
N THR A 155 5.62 12.45 -12.76
CA THR A 155 5.29 13.88 -12.53
C THR A 155 5.89 14.80 -13.59
N SER A 156 7.08 14.48 -14.11
CA SER A 156 7.69 15.20 -15.23
C SER A 156 6.78 15.16 -16.46
N THR A 157 6.34 13.95 -16.86
CA THR A 157 5.42 13.77 -17.99
C THR A 157 4.07 14.44 -17.76
N ALA A 158 3.52 14.33 -16.54
CA ALA A 158 2.25 14.99 -16.22
C ALA A 158 2.34 16.52 -16.34
N ARG A 159 3.47 17.12 -15.94
CA ARG A 159 3.73 18.56 -16.07
C ARG A 159 3.89 18.99 -17.53
N THR A 160 4.64 18.25 -18.34
CA THR A 160 4.81 18.59 -19.76
C THR A 160 3.51 18.49 -20.55
N LEU A 161 2.58 17.64 -20.10
CA LEU A 161 1.23 17.51 -20.65
C LEU A 161 0.20 18.49 -20.03
N GLY A 162 0.59 19.32 -19.06
CA GLY A 162 -0.31 20.29 -18.42
C GLY A 162 -1.37 19.66 -17.51
N LEU A 163 -1.15 18.43 -17.02
CA LEU A 163 -2.11 17.68 -16.19
C LEU A 163 -2.00 18.00 -14.70
N THR A 164 -0.97 18.73 -14.28
CA THR A 164 -0.79 19.17 -12.88
C THR A 164 -0.82 20.69 -12.81
N GLN A 165 -1.59 21.24 -11.88
CA GLN A 165 -1.50 22.66 -11.53
C GLN A 165 -0.24 22.91 -10.70
N HIS A 166 0.41 24.04 -10.94
CA HIS A 166 1.60 24.50 -10.22
C HIS A 166 1.28 24.80 -8.75
#